data_AF-A0A5J4PMS5-F1
#
_entry.id   AF-A0A5J4PMS5-F1
#
_cell.length_a   1.000
_cell.length_b   1.000
_cell.length_c   1.000
_cell.angle_alpha   90.00
_cell.angle_beta   90.00
_cell.angle_gamma   90.00
#
_symmetry.space_group_name_H-M   'P 1'
#
loop_
_entity.id
_entity.type
_entity.pdbx_description
1 polymer ?
#
loop_
_entity_poly.entity_id
_entity_poly.type
_entity_poly.pdbx_seq_one_letter_code
_entity_poly.pdbx_strand_id
1 'polypeptide(L)'
;NEGFSGRDGRTSIFDYWCVDSICRWRNEGKFDGANLTENAKRLRDMYQKILILCNEEQAIVQGSFYDLMYVNQDNWMFNKHKQYAFVRKYKNEILLILANFDELPVEIGIYIPLHAFEFLELPQLESCLATDLLTDKEEQITLLPDKLVHTSTGAWNGKILKICW
;
A
#
# COMPACT_ATOMS: atom_id res chain seq x y z
N ASN A 1 8.32 5.13 -34.59
CA ASN A 1 7.10 4.62 -35.26
C ASN A 1 7.39 3.18 -35.65
N GLU A 2 7.06 2.27 -34.74
CA GLU A 2 7.45 0.86 -34.77
C GLU A 2 6.33 0.01 -34.12
N GLY A 3 6.07 -1.17 -34.69
CA GLY A 3 5.62 -2.37 -33.96
C GLY A 3 4.16 -2.52 -33.49
N PHE A 4 3.30 -1.53 -33.66
CA PHE A 4 1.85 -1.76 -33.69
C PHE A 4 1.34 -1.12 -34.98
N SER A 5 0.53 -1.85 -35.75
CA SER A 5 -0.03 -1.36 -37.01
C SER A 5 -0.90 -0.13 -36.74
N GLY A 6 -0.27 1.05 -36.75
CA GLY A 6 -0.98 2.32 -36.77
C GLY A 6 -1.48 2.64 -38.17
N ARG A 7 -0.78 2.20 -39.24
CA ARG A 7 -1.14 2.50 -40.64
C ARG A 7 -0.70 1.53 -41.77
N ASP A 8 0.17 0.53 -41.59
CA ASP A 8 0.72 -0.22 -42.76
C ASP A 8 0.51 -1.74 -42.82
N GLY A 9 -0.17 -2.35 -41.84
CA GLY A 9 -0.57 -3.77 -41.92
C GLY A 9 0.57 -4.80 -41.93
N ARG A 10 1.82 -4.40 -41.70
CA ARG A 10 2.94 -5.33 -41.52
C ARG A 10 3.08 -5.68 -40.04
N THR A 11 2.61 -6.86 -39.68
CA THR A 11 2.96 -7.51 -38.42
C THR A 11 4.29 -8.23 -38.64
N SER A 12 5.37 -7.68 -38.07
CA SER A 12 6.62 -8.43 -37.92
C SER A 12 6.39 -9.47 -36.83
N ILE A 13 6.52 -10.75 -37.17
CA ILE A 13 6.28 -11.88 -36.24
C ILE A 13 7.36 -11.97 -35.14
N PHE A 14 8.33 -11.06 -35.14
CA PHE A 14 9.45 -10.96 -34.19
C PHE A 14 9.62 -9.54 -33.62
N ASP A 15 8.52 -8.86 -33.29
CA ASP A 15 8.59 -7.62 -32.51
C ASP A 15 8.92 -7.92 -31.04
N TYR A 16 10.15 -8.36 -30.78
CA TYR A 16 10.78 -8.30 -29.46
C TYR A 16 11.14 -6.84 -29.14
N TRP A 17 10.15 -5.96 -29.16
CA TRP A 17 10.35 -4.58 -28.77
C TRP A 17 10.26 -4.45 -27.26
N CYS A 18 11.12 -3.60 -26.69
CA CYS A 18 11.06 -3.32 -25.28
C CYS A 18 9.88 -2.37 -25.00
N VAL A 19 9.11 -2.67 -23.96
CA VAL A 19 7.99 -1.83 -23.51
C VAL A 19 8.50 -0.40 -23.33
N ASP A 20 7.81 0.60 -23.88
CA ASP A 20 8.29 2.00 -23.94
C ASP A 20 8.77 2.53 -22.57
N SER A 21 8.06 2.20 -21.49
CA SER A 21 8.48 2.55 -20.12
C SER A 21 9.80 1.89 -19.71
N ILE A 22 10.03 0.63 -20.08
CA ILE A 22 11.29 -0.09 -19.85
C ILE A 22 12.41 0.53 -20.69
N CYS A 23 12.12 0.96 -21.92
CA CYS A 23 13.10 1.55 -22.83
C CYS A 23 13.54 2.93 -22.34
N ARG A 24 12.59 3.73 -21.86
CA ARG A 24 12.86 5.00 -21.17
C ARG A 24 13.67 4.78 -19.90
N TRP A 25 13.31 3.78 -19.09
CA TRP A 25 14.07 3.45 -17.88
C TRP A 25 15.51 3.03 -18.22
N ARG A 26 15.69 2.16 -19.22
CA ARG A 26 17.01 1.67 -19.66
C ARG A 26 17.95 2.83 -19.96
N ASN A 27 17.45 3.89 -20.60
CA ASN A 27 18.22 5.10 -20.94
C ASN A 27 19.64 4.76 -21.43
N GLU A 28 19.72 4.05 -22.56
CA GLU A 28 20.99 3.62 -23.17
C GLU A 28 21.90 2.79 -22.24
N GLY A 29 21.32 2.09 -21.27
CA GLY A 29 22.03 1.24 -20.30
C GLY A 29 22.36 1.93 -18.97
N LYS A 30 21.96 3.18 -18.76
CA LYS A 30 22.18 3.91 -17.51
C LYS A 30 21.24 3.50 -16.39
N PHE A 31 20.01 3.07 -16.72
CA PHE A 31 18.97 2.67 -15.75
C PHE A 31 18.66 3.73 -14.67
N ASP A 32 18.95 5.00 -14.96
CA ASP A 32 18.89 6.13 -14.03
C ASP A 32 17.49 6.77 -13.94
N GLY A 33 16.55 6.34 -14.77
CA GLY A 33 15.20 6.88 -14.82
C GLY A 33 15.10 8.30 -15.39
N ALA A 34 16.17 8.86 -16.00
CA ALA A 34 16.16 10.24 -16.51
C ALA A 34 15.04 10.49 -17.54
N ASN A 35 14.75 9.48 -18.38
CA ASN A 35 13.71 9.56 -19.41
C ASN A 35 12.33 9.06 -18.94
N LEU A 36 12.16 8.70 -17.65
CA LEU A 36 10.85 8.33 -17.12
C LEU A 36 9.98 9.57 -16.91
N THR A 37 8.70 9.44 -17.23
CA THR A 37 7.69 10.45 -16.83
C THR A 37 7.59 10.50 -15.31
N GLU A 38 7.16 11.63 -14.76
CA GLU A 38 7.02 11.80 -13.30
C GLU A 38 6.16 10.72 -12.65
N ASN A 39 5.03 10.35 -13.26
CA ASN A 39 4.17 9.26 -12.77
C ASN A 39 4.89 7.90 -12.72
N ALA A 40 5.77 7.63 -13.68
CA ALA A 40 6.53 6.39 -13.74
C ALA A 40 7.66 6.36 -12.71
N LYS A 41 8.29 7.52 -12.45
CA LYS A 41 9.25 7.68 -11.34
C LYS A 41 8.56 7.43 -10.00
N ARG A 42 7.45 8.15 -9.73
CA ARG A 42 6.64 7.96 -8.52
C ARG A 42 6.21 6.51 -8.33
N LEU A 43 5.72 5.85 -9.39
CA LEU A 43 5.32 4.44 -9.34
C LEU A 43 6.53 3.56 -8.98
N ARG A 44 7.67 3.75 -9.65
CA ARG A 44 8.88 2.98 -9.41
C ARG A 44 9.38 3.14 -7.97
N ASP A 45 9.40 4.37 -7.46
CA ASP A 45 9.87 4.67 -6.10
C ASP A 45 8.96 4.03 -5.05
N MET A 46 7.64 4.07 -5.27
CA MET A 46 6.67 3.40 -4.40
C MET A 46 6.88 1.87 -4.37
N TYR A 47 7.04 1.23 -5.53
CA TYR A 47 7.30 -0.20 -5.61
C TYR A 47 8.66 -0.57 -5.00
N GLN A 48 9.69 0.23 -5.24
CA GLN A 48 11.00 0.04 -4.61
C GLN A 48 10.87 0.08 -3.08
N LYS A 49 10.14 1.06 -2.54
CA LYS A 49 9.92 1.17 -1.09
C LYS A 49 9.15 -0.04 -0.54
N ILE A 50 8.07 -0.47 -1.20
CA ILE A 50 7.32 -1.68 -0.80
C ILE A 50 8.22 -2.92 -0.77
N LEU A 51 9.05 -3.11 -1.81
CA LEU A 51 9.96 -4.27 -1.88
C LEU A 51 11.03 -4.23 -0.80
N ILE A 52 11.56 -3.05 -0.46
CA ILE A 52 12.50 -2.88 0.65
C ILE A 52 11.82 -3.23 1.98
N LEU A 53 10.61 -2.71 2.22
CA LEU A 53 9.83 -3.03 3.42
C LEU A 53 9.56 -4.54 3.55
N CYS A 54 9.32 -5.24 2.44
CA CYS A 54 9.16 -6.70 2.45
C CYS A 54 10.42 -7.46 2.90
N ASN A 55 11.59 -6.83 2.91
CA ASN A 55 12.84 -7.43 3.41
C ASN A 55 13.19 -6.96 4.83
N GLU A 56 12.85 -5.72 5.18
CA GLU A 56 13.24 -5.09 6.45
C GLU A 56 12.22 -5.31 7.56
N GLU A 57 10.92 -5.26 7.25
CA GLU A 57 9.84 -5.31 8.25
C GLU A 57 9.43 -6.74 8.58
N GLN A 58 9.75 -7.20 9.78
CA GLN A 58 9.46 -8.57 10.21
C GLN A 58 7.96 -8.85 10.32
N ALA A 59 7.15 -7.86 10.69
CA ALA A 59 5.69 -7.98 10.61
C ALA A 59 5.15 -8.26 9.19
N ILE A 60 5.83 -7.84 8.12
CA ILE A 60 5.45 -8.18 6.74
C ILE A 60 5.90 -9.60 6.38
N VAL A 61 7.09 -10.02 6.80
CA VAL A 61 7.63 -11.33 6.43
C VAL A 61 7.00 -12.46 7.25
N GLN A 62 6.96 -12.28 8.56
CA GLN A 62 6.66 -13.32 9.55
C GLN A 62 5.41 -13.01 10.38
N GLY A 63 4.87 -11.80 10.27
CA GLY A 63 3.76 -11.37 11.12
C GLY A 63 2.48 -12.15 10.84
N SER A 64 1.75 -12.42 11.92
CA SER A 64 0.42 -13.03 11.91
C SER A 64 -0.56 -12.09 11.20
N PHE A 65 -1.31 -12.62 10.24
CA PHE A 65 -2.28 -11.87 9.46
C PHE A 65 -3.66 -11.91 10.10
N TYR A 66 -4.37 -10.78 10.07
CA TYR A 66 -5.77 -10.69 10.48
C TYR A 66 -6.53 -9.80 9.50
N ASP A 67 -7.59 -10.34 8.88
CA ASP A 67 -8.45 -9.61 7.96
C ASP A 67 -9.41 -8.68 8.71
N LEU A 68 -9.59 -7.45 8.21
CA LEU A 68 -10.55 -6.48 8.75
C LEU A 68 -11.74 -6.24 7.83
N MET A 69 -11.79 -6.86 6.65
CA MET A 69 -12.84 -6.60 5.68
C MET A 69 -14.21 -7.07 6.16
N TYR A 70 -14.28 -8.20 6.86
CA TYR A 70 -15.57 -8.75 7.32
C TYR A 70 -16.30 -7.85 8.33
N VAL A 71 -15.58 -7.11 9.18
CA VAL A 71 -16.21 -6.18 10.15
C VAL A 71 -16.50 -4.81 9.56
N ASN A 72 -15.83 -4.41 8.47
CA ASN A 72 -15.98 -3.10 7.86
C ASN A 72 -16.96 -3.10 6.67
N GLN A 73 -17.76 -4.15 6.48
CA GLN A 73 -18.65 -4.25 5.31
C GLN A 73 -19.79 -3.23 5.28
N ASP A 74 -20.29 -2.83 6.45
CA ASP A 74 -21.40 -1.89 6.64
C ASP A 74 -20.93 -0.57 7.31
N ASN A 75 -19.61 -0.36 7.36
CA ASN A 75 -19.02 0.83 7.92
C ASN A 75 -19.15 2.00 6.93
N TRP A 76 -19.87 3.05 7.33
CA TRP A 76 -20.13 4.22 6.48
C TRP A 76 -18.87 5.04 6.14
N MET A 77 -17.79 4.91 6.92
CA MET A 77 -16.48 5.52 6.64
C MET A 77 -15.52 4.58 5.89
N PHE A 78 -15.98 3.39 5.46
CA PHE A 78 -15.15 2.40 4.76
C PHE A 78 -15.88 1.80 3.56
N ASN A 79 -15.40 2.09 2.36
CA ASN A 79 -15.95 1.54 1.13
C ASN A 79 -15.30 0.20 0.79
N LYS A 80 -15.95 -0.91 1.16
CA LYS A 80 -15.49 -2.28 0.89
C LYS A 80 -15.20 -2.61 -0.58
N HIS A 81 -15.75 -1.86 -1.54
CA HIS A 81 -15.54 -2.11 -2.96
C HIS A 81 -14.29 -1.41 -3.52
N LYS A 82 -13.75 -0.44 -2.78
CA LYS A 82 -12.61 0.36 -3.21
C LYS A 82 -11.47 0.41 -2.21
N GLN A 83 -11.70 -0.04 -0.99
CA GLN A 83 -10.74 0.03 0.11
C GLN A 83 -10.53 -1.36 0.68
N TYR A 84 -9.29 -1.67 1.00
CA TYR A 84 -8.91 -2.94 1.60
C TYR A 84 -8.02 -2.69 2.80
N ALA A 85 -8.38 -3.27 3.94
CA ALA A 85 -7.65 -3.09 5.19
C ALA A 85 -7.44 -4.42 5.90
N PHE A 86 -6.25 -4.58 6.47
CA PHE A 86 -5.88 -5.75 7.26
C PHE A 86 -4.74 -5.40 8.20
N VAL A 87 -4.48 -6.30 9.14
CA VAL A 87 -3.45 -6.15 10.15
C VAL A 87 -2.41 -7.25 10.01
N ARG A 88 -1.15 -6.90 10.25
CA ARG A 88 -0.09 -7.88 10.52
C ARG A 88 0.61 -7.57 11.83
N LYS A 89 0.78 -8.58 12.69
CA LYS A 89 1.42 -8.43 14.00
C LYS A 89 2.64 -9.33 14.13
N TYR A 90 3.73 -8.80 14.67
CA TYR A 90 4.92 -9.57 15.01
C TYR A 90 5.49 -9.07 16.33
N LYS A 91 5.64 -9.94 17.33
CA LYS A 91 6.13 -9.55 18.66
C LYS A 91 5.40 -8.34 19.25
N ASN A 92 6.08 -7.20 19.38
CA ASN A 92 5.58 -5.96 19.97
C ASN A 92 5.30 -4.87 18.92
N GLU A 93 5.18 -5.26 17.65
CA GLU A 93 4.82 -4.36 16.55
C GLU A 93 3.57 -4.87 15.81
N ILE A 94 2.76 -3.91 15.36
CA ILE A 94 1.61 -4.13 14.50
C ILE A 94 1.71 -3.20 13.30
N LEU A 95 1.31 -3.71 12.15
CA LEU A 95 1.11 -2.97 10.91
C LEU A 95 -0.37 -2.97 10.60
N LEU A 96 -0.99 -1.79 10.58
CA LEU A 96 -2.30 -1.59 9.98
C LEU A 96 -2.09 -1.15 8.52
N ILE A 97 -2.45 -2.04 7.60
CA ILE A 97 -2.23 -1.83 6.17
C ILE A 97 -3.56 -1.48 5.52
N LEU A 98 -3.55 -0.40 4.76
CA LEU A 98 -4.69 0.14 4.05
C LEU A 98 -4.34 0.39 2.58
N ALA A 99 -5.17 -0.08 1.67
CA ALA A 99 -5.08 0.21 0.24
C ALA A 99 -6.36 0.90 -0.24
N ASN A 100 -6.21 1.98 -0.98
CA ASN A 100 -7.30 2.70 -1.64
C ASN A 100 -7.16 2.58 -3.16
N PHE A 101 -8.14 1.92 -3.76
CA PHE A 101 -8.33 1.74 -5.20
C PHE A 101 -9.32 2.77 -5.77
N ASP A 102 -9.67 3.82 -5.03
CA ASP A 102 -10.43 4.95 -5.57
C ASP A 102 -9.50 5.97 -6.24
N GLU A 103 -10.05 6.68 -7.22
CA GLU A 103 -9.38 7.79 -7.89
C GLU A 103 -9.37 9.08 -7.06
N LEU A 104 -10.10 9.07 -5.94
CA LEU A 104 -10.16 10.17 -4.99
C LEU A 104 -9.41 9.82 -3.70
N PRO A 105 -8.77 10.81 -3.05
CA PRO A 105 -8.32 10.65 -1.68
C PRO A 105 -9.52 10.47 -0.75
N VAL A 106 -9.31 9.72 0.34
CA VAL A 106 -10.38 9.32 1.25
C VAL A 106 -9.93 9.42 2.70
N GLU A 107 -10.83 9.93 3.53
CA GLU A 107 -10.77 9.80 5.00
C GLU A 107 -11.49 8.49 5.36
N ILE A 108 -10.84 7.66 6.18
CA ILE A 108 -11.29 6.32 6.50
C ILE A 108 -11.29 6.11 8.01
N GLY A 109 -12.37 5.52 8.52
CA GLY A 109 -12.42 4.95 9.86
C GLY A 109 -12.38 3.44 9.74
N ILE A 110 -11.40 2.77 10.33
CA ILE A 110 -11.26 1.31 10.28
C ILE A 110 -11.68 0.73 11.62
N TYR A 111 -12.69 -0.14 11.62
CA TYR A 111 -13.11 -0.86 12.81
C TYR A 111 -12.18 -2.07 13.04
N ILE A 112 -11.66 -2.18 14.27
CA ILE A 112 -10.87 -3.34 14.71
C ILE A 112 -11.64 -4.01 15.86
N PRO A 113 -12.14 -5.25 15.66
CA PRO A 113 -13.00 -5.90 16.64
C PRO A 113 -12.20 -6.36 17.86
N LEU A 114 -12.86 -6.47 19.01
CA LEU A 114 -12.25 -7.04 20.23
C LEU A 114 -11.54 -8.38 19.98
N HIS A 115 -12.13 -9.25 19.16
CA HIS A 115 -11.52 -10.54 18.80
C HIS A 115 -10.12 -10.39 18.16
N ALA A 116 -9.86 -9.32 17.41
CA ALA A 116 -8.53 -9.08 16.85
C ALA A 116 -7.49 -8.77 17.94
N PHE A 117 -7.90 -8.04 18.98
CA PHE A 117 -7.05 -7.73 20.14
C PHE A 117 -6.73 -8.99 20.93
N GLU A 118 -7.72 -9.87 21.12
CA GLU A 118 -7.53 -11.15 21.80
C GLU A 118 -6.64 -12.11 20.99
N PHE A 119 -6.92 -12.26 19.69
CA PHE A 119 -6.19 -13.18 18.82
C PHE A 119 -4.74 -12.77 18.58
N LEU A 120 -4.47 -11.47 18.42
CA LEU A 120 -3.12 -10.95 18.16
C LEU A 120 -2.39 -10.52 19.45
N GLU A 121 -3.05 -10.61 20.62
CA GLU A 121 -2.53 -10.13 21.91
C GLU A 121 -2.13 -8.65 21.86
N LEU A 122 -3.01 -7.80 21.33
CA LEU A 122 -2.74 -6.37 21.18
C LEU A 122 -2.96 -5.61 22.49
N PRO A 123 -2.12 -4.60 22.79
CA PRO A 123 -2.41 -3.67 23.86
C PRO A 123 -3.59 -2.77 23.47
N GLN A 124 -4.27 -2.26 24.50
CA GLN A 124 -5.27 -1.21 24.34
C GLN A 124 -4.57 0.14 24.57
N LEU A 125 -4.48 0.96 23.53
CA LEU A 125 -3.77 2.24 23.55
C LEU A 125 -4.75 3.37 23.23
N GLU A 126 -5.05 4.21 24.22
CA GLU A 126 -5.95 5.36 24.02
C GLU A 126 -5.37 6.38 23.03
N SER A 127 -4.05 6.56 23.07
CA SER A 127 -3.28 7.34 22.12
C SER A 127 -1.93 6.68 21.91
N CYS A 128 -1.57 6.46 20.64
CA CYS A 128 -0.28 5.97 20.24
C CYS A 128 0.20 6.68 18.97
N LEU A 129 1.51 6.78 18.83
CA LEU A 129 2.14 7.34 17.64
C LEU A 129 2.32 6.20 16.63
N ALA A 130 1.76 6.38 15.44
CA ALA A 130 1.92 5.47 14.32
C ALA A 130 2.78 6.12 13.24
N THR A 131 3.72 5.36 12.69
CA THR A 131 4.55 5.82 11.56
C THR A 131 4.05 5.19 10.27
N ASP A 132 3.72 6.01 9.27
CA ASP A 132 3.41 5.52 7.92
C ASP A 132 4.70 5.13 7.20
N LEU A 133 4.96 3.83 7.06
CA LEU A 133 6.18 3.31 6.44
C LEU A 133 6.35 3.70 4.97
N LEU A 134 5.28 4.13 4.28
CA LEU A 134 5.41 4.59 2.89
C LEU A 134 5.91 6.03 2.82
N THR A 135 5.52 6.90 3.76
CA THR A 135 5.83 8.34 3.73
C THR A 135 6.77 8.81 4.83
N ASP A 136 7.10 7.96 5.79
CA ASP A 136 7.88 8.23 7.01
C ASP A 136 7.27 9.35 7.89
N LYS A 137 5.98 9.64 7.69
CA LYS A 137 5.23 10.59 8.50
C LYS A 137 4.59 9.90 9.69
N GLU A 138 4.47 10.63 10.78
CA GLU A 138 3.83 10.13 11.98
C GLU A 138 2.41 10.71 12.13
N GLU A 139 1.51 9.91 12.65
CA GLU A 139 0.15 10.31 13.02
C GLU A 139 -0.24 9.72 14.38
N GLN A 140 -1.01 10.47 15.16
CA GLN A 140 -1.58 9.94 16.40
C GLN A 140 -2.87 9.20 16.09
N ILE A 141 -2.98 7.98 16.61
CA ILE A 141 -4.17 7.14 16.47
C ILE A 141 -4.56 6.50 17.80
N THR A 142 -5.81 6.11 17.90
CA THR A 142 -6.37 5.36 19.01
C THR A 142 -6.49 3.90 18.61
N LEU A 143 -5.84 2.99 19.34
CA LEU A 143 -5.91 1.55 19.13
C LEU A 143 -6.69 0.91 20.27
N LEU A 144 -8.00 0.95 20.17
CA LEU A 144 -8.92 0.37 21.15
C LEU A 144 -9.89 -0.60 20.47
N PRO A 145 -10.32 -1.67 21.17
CA PRO A 145 -11.30 -2.60 20.64
C PRO A 145 -12.61 -1.89 20.34
N ASP A 146 -13.23 -2.27 19.23
CA ASP A 146 -14.55 -1.81 18.81
C ASP A 146 -14.65 -0.29 18.62
N LYS A 147 -13.51 0.38 18.43
CA LYS A 147 -13.43 1.79 18.05
C LYS A 147 -12.82 1.94 16.66
N LEU A 148 -13.18 3.04 16.00
CA LEU A 148 -12.65 3.38 14.68
C LEU A 148 -11.24 3.95 14.82
N VAL A 149 -10.30 3.36 14.10
CA VAL A 149 -8.99 3.96 13.81
C VAL A 149 -9.18 4.92 12.64
N HIS A 150 -9.08 6.22 12.90
CA HIS A 150 -9.21 7.24 11.86
C HIS A 150 -7.87 7.51 11.18
N THR A 151 -7.86 7.48 9.85
CA THR A 151 -6.70 7.84 9.03
C THR A 151 -7.17 8.28 7.65
N SER A 152 -6.24 8.73 6.81
CA SER A 152 -6.50 9.12 5.43
C SER A 152 -5.54 8.46 4.46
N THR A 153 -5.94 8.31 3.21
CA THR A 153 -5.05 7.84 2.14
C THR A 153 -5.36 8.54 0.82
N GLY A 154 -4.33 8.68 -0.01
CA GLY A 154 -4.44 9.31 -1.31
C GLY A 154 -5.19 8.44 -2.33
N ALA A 155 -5.53 9.04 -3.46
CA ALA A 155 -6.04 8.32 -4.63
C ALA A 155 -5.02 7.28 -5.13
N TRP A 156 -5.50 6.09 -5.48
CA TRP A 156 -4.68 4.98 -5.99
C TRP A 156 -3.43 4.73 -5.14
N ASN A 157 -3.57 4.76 -3.81
CA ASN A 157 -2.45 4.73 -2.88
C ASN A 157 -2.70 3.80 -1.70
N GLY A 158 -1.60 3.42 -1.03
CA GLY A 158 -1.63 2.69 0.22
C GLY A 158 -1.16 3.55 1.40
N LYS A 159 -1.36 3.02 2.60
CA LYS A 159 -0.79 3.52 3.85
C LYS A 159 -0.47 2.32 4.74
N ILE A 160 0.70 2.34 5.38
CA ILE A 160 1.16 1.26 6.27
C ILE A 160 1.52 1.87 7.61
N LEU A 161 0.58 1.85 8.56
CA LEU A 161 0.78 2.40 9.89
C LEU A 161 1.45 1.37 10.78
N LYS A 162 2.69 1.66 11.18
CA LYS A 162 3.44 0.89 12.16
C LYS A 162 3.26 1.45 13.55
N ILE A 163 2.90 0.60 14.51
CA ILE A 163 2.78 0.93 15.92
C ILE A 163 3.63 -0.07 16.71
N CYS A 164 4.44 0.44 17.63
CA CYS A 164 5.30 -0.35 18.52
C CYS A 164 4.97 -0.05 19.98
N TRP A 165 5.13 -1.03 20.87
CA TRP A 165 4.91 -0.88 22.32
C TRP A 165 5.88 -1.67 23.18
#